data_AF-A0A350QEQ3-F1
#
_entry.id   AF-A0A350QEQ3-F1
#
_cell.length_a   1.000
_cell.length_b   1.000
_cell.length_c   1.000
_cell.angle_alpha   90.00
_cell.angle_beta   90.00
_cell.angle_gamma   90.00
#
_symmetry.space_group_name_H-M   'P 1'
#
loop_
_entity.id
_entity.type
_entity.pdbx_description
1 polymer ?
#
loop_
_entity_poly.entity_id
_entity_poly.type
_entity_poly.pdbx_seq_one_letter_code
_entity_poly.pdbx_strand_id
1 'polypeptide(L)'
;MSLSRMLIYVFFLVSGSSFAQTKLQIEGLKGELEKNVNVFLAKYDATEISGSLRFQLSLQQDIETALQALGYYQSEVEFTLSEGAGKATLTVAITPGEPVKINISDIVLIGDATDDPQFNAVLRSQAPEVGDTLHHGKYESLKSELLSLALRKGYFDATFSRSRLEVIPELSQANIHLHFDSGKRYKFGEVTYSGQQIRDKWMQSLIPFEPGQPYLASELGEFNQILANTNWFSAIAIEGATEQIDDYTLPIIVKLEPRLRNSVETGIGYSQEVGPRLKLSWFKPWLNDRGHSLNADLILSGEEQNIEARYKMPLADSPSDFYQFQYGVGVKEYSRQDNVRTKVSNLAAERHWLLESDWYRIASVRWLYEEATEFEQTTTSNILMPGIRFNRLRQSGGQMPRSADRLLFNVEVSDKRWGSGANFVRVRGRAGWIGSVGNSHRFVTRADAGAVIGAAIEDLPPSLRFFAGGDNNLRGYGYESLPLQDESTDVVGGRYMATASVEYQYRVRGNWWLAGFFDYGSAWQDKPEFKRGVGLGVRWASPVGPVRLDFGYGLDSGERKAFKIHFALGPEL
;
A
#
# COMPACT_ATOMS: atom_id res chain seq x y z
N MET A 1 64.29 29.06 56.24
CA MET A 1 63.20 28.18 56.69
C MET A 1 61.92 28.98 56.81
N SER A 2 60.97 28.78 55.90
CA SER A 2 59.58 29.23 56.06
C SER A 2 58.69 28.36 55.17
N LEU A 3 57.92 27.49 55.81
CA LEU A 3 56.78 26.68 55.35
C LEU A 3 55.95 26.48 56.63
N SER A 4 54.63 26.47 56.70
CA SER A 4 53.48 26.55 55.80
C SER A 4 52.24 26.48 56.73
N ARG A 5 51.07 27.12 56.53
CA ARG A 5 49.87 26.70 55.76
C ARG A 5 48.73 27.62 56.28
N MET A 6 47.98 28.35 55.46
CA MET A 6 46.86 27.96 54.57
C MET A 6 45.49 28.31 55.19
N LEU A 7 44.80 29.31 54.62
CA LEU A 7 43.44 29.22 54.04
C LEU A 7 43.00 30.62 53.55
N ILE A 8 42.83 30.82 52.24
CA ILE A 8 42.06 31.93 51.67
C ILE A 8 41.05 31.33 50.69
N TYR A 9 39.77 31.52 50.99
CA TYR A 9 38.64 31.30 50.09
C TYR A 9 38.65 32.37 48.99
N VAL A 10 38.75 31.96 47.73
CA VAL A 10 38.47 32.83 46.57
C VAL A 10 37.10 32.45 46.03
N PHE A 11 36.15 33.36 46.18
CA PHE A 11 34.84 33.34 45.55
C PHE A 11 35.02 33.68 44.06
N PHE A 12 34.73 32.72 43.18
CA PHE A 12 34.51 33.00 41.75
C PHE A 12 33.09 33.55 41.59
N LEU A 13 32.97 34.88 41.50
CA LEU A 13 31.77 35.52 40.96
C LEU A 13 31.82 35.39 39.43
N VAL A 14 31.21 34.32 38.92
CA VAL A 14 30.84 34.24 37.50
C VAL A 14 29.68 35.20 37.31
N SER A 15 29.95 36.35 36.68
CA SER A 15 28.92 37.25 36.17
C SER A 15 28.13 36.51 35.10
N GLY A 16 26.97 35.96 35.46
CA GLY A 16 26.00 35.48 34.48
C GLY A 16 25.47 36.69 33.71
N SER A 17 25.96 36.91 32.50
CA SER A 17 25.33 37.79 31.52
C SER A 17 23.95 37.18 31.20
N SER A 18 22.90 37.75 31.80
CA SER A 18 21.52 37.48 31.40
C SER A 18 21.35 38.02 29.97
N PHE A 19 21.49 37.16 28.97
CA PHE A 19 21.09 37.49 27.60
C PHE A 19 19.59 37.77 27.59
N ALA A 20 19.20 39.03 27.43
CA ALA A 20 17.81 39.41 27.25
C ALA A 20 17.32 38.79 25.94
N GLN A 21 16.41 37.82 26.04
CA GLN A 21 15.79 37.19 24.87
C GLN A 21 14.91 38.22 24.17
N THR A 22 15.31 38.65 22.97
CA THR A 22 14.58 39.66 22.20
C THR A 22 13.46 38.99 21.42
N LYS A 23 12.22 39.45 21.60
CA LYS A 23 11.06 38.95 20.85
C LYS A 23 10.91 39.72 19.54
N LEU A 24 10.72 39.03 18.42
CA LEU A 24 10.37 39.62 17.14
C LEU A 24 8.85 39.72 17.00
N GLN A 25 8.33 40.87 16.60
CA GLN A 25 6.91 41.11 16.33
C GLN A 25 6.76 41.80 14.97
N ILE A 26 5.82 41.32 14.15
CA ILE A 26 5.59 41.83 12.79
C ILE A 26 4.21 42.47 12.74
N GLU A 27 4.13 43.65 12.12
CA GLU A 27 2.88 44.39 11.94
C GLU A 27 2.76 44.88 10.48
N GLY A 28 1.54 45.08 10.01
CA GLY A 28 1.27 45.65 8.68
C GLY A 28 1.04 44.64 7.54
N LEU A 29 1.26 43.34 7.79
CA LEU A 29 0.98 42.26 6.82
C LEU A 29 -0.28 41.47 7.21
N LYS A 30 -0.98 40.93 6.20
CA LYS A 30 -2.11 40.01 6.38
C LYS A 30 -2.07 38.91 5.33
N GLY A 31 -2.64 37.74 5.66
CA GLY A 31 -2.92 36.69 4.68
C GLY A 31 -1.65 36.03 4.13
N GLU A 32 -1.50 35.99 2.81
CA GLU A 32 -0.40 35.31 2.12
C GLU A 32 0.96 35.99 2.34
N LEU A 33 0.99 37.33 2.37
CA LEU A 33 2.21 38.11 2.64
C LEU A 33 2.79 37.80 4.01
N GLU A 34 1.93 37.79 5.03
CA GLU A 34 2.32 37.47 6.41
C GLU A 34 2.85 36.03 6.53
N LYS A 35 2.16 35.07 5.89
CA LYS A 35 2.61 33.67 5.87
C LYS A 35 3.98 33.53 5.19
N ASN A 36 4.18 34.16 4.03
CA ASN A 36 5.43 34.04 3.30
C ASN A 36 6.59 34.68 4.06
N VAL A 37 6.40 35.88 4.62
CA VAL A 37 7.41 36.53 5.47
C VAL A 37 7.73 35.66 6.68
N ASN A 38 6.74 35.10 7.38
CA ASN A 38 6.98 34.20 8.50
C ASN A 38 7.82 32.96 8.15
N VAL A 39 7.70 32.42 6.92
CA VAL A 39 8.54 31.31 6.45
C VAL A 39 10.00 31.73 6.33
N PHE A 40 10.27 32.91 5.76
CA PHE A 40 11.63 33.44 5.64
C PHE A 40 12.25 33.75 7.01
N LEU A 41 11.43 34.12 7.98
CA LEU A 41 11.87 34.46 9.34
C LEU A 41 12.04 33.26 10.26
N ALA A 42 11.47 32.10 9.91
CA ALA A 42 11.60 30.87 10.69
C ALA A 42 13.04 30.34 10.81
N LYS A 43 13.97 30.85 9.99
CA LYS A 43 15.40 30.51 10.04
C LYS A 43 16.16 31.15 11.21
N TYR A 44 15.59 32.16 11.84
CA TYR A 44 16.22 32.87 12.95
C TYR A 44 15.86 32.24 14.29
N ASP A 45 16.88 31.82 15.03
CA ASP A 45 16.68 31.35 16.40
C ASP A 45 16.43 32.51 17.37
N ALA A 46 15.69 32.25 18.44
CA ALA A 46 15.36 33.27 19.44
C ALA A 46 16.59 33.88 20.16
N THR A 47 17.76 33.24 20.02
CA THR A 47 19.05 33.73 20.53
C THR A 47 19.80 34.62 19.54
N GLU A 48 19.44 34.57 18.26
CA GLU A 48 20.06 35.38 17.19
C GLU A 48 19.34 36.72 16.98
N ILE A 49 18.09 36.82 17.45
CA ILE A 49 17.30 38.05 17.41
C ILE A 49 17.97 39.09 18.31
N SER A 50 18.45 40.16 17.69
CA SER A 50 19.10 41.27 18.39
C SER A 50 18.60 42.61 17.85
N GLY A 51 18.66 43.66 18.68
CA GLY A 51 18.43 45.03 18.21
C GLY A 51 19.59 45.63 17.40
N SER A 52 20.56 44.82 16.97
CA SER A 52 21.74 45.33 16.27
C SER A 52 21.41 45.77 14.85
N LEU A 53 22.07 46.83 14.38
CA LEU A 53 21.89 47.34 13.01
C LEU A 53 22.18 46.26 11.95
N ARG A 54 23.18 45.40 12.20
CA ARG A 54 23.53 44.30 11.30
C ARG A 54 22.38 43.28 11.18
N PHE A 55 21.74 42.95 12.31
CA PHE A 55 20.60 42.04 12.31
C PHE A 55 19.41 42.68 11.59
N GLN A 56 19.11 43.96 11.88
CA GLN A 56 18.03 44.69 11.20
C GLN A 56 18.22 44.74 9.68
N LEU A 57 19.45 44.97 9.19
CA LEU A 57 19.74 44.97 7.75
C LEU A 57 19.54 43.60 7.10
N SER A 58 20.00 42.52 7.75
CA SER A 58 19.75 41.16 7.26
C SER A 58 18.26 40.83 7.25
N LEU A 59 17.57 41.19 8.33
CA LEU A 59 16.15 40.95 8.51
C LEU A 59 15.32 41.71 7.48
N GLN A 60 15.68 42.97 7.21
CA GLN A 60 15.09 43.78 6.16
C GLN A 60 15.25 43.12 4.79
N GLN A 61 16.48 42.68 4.45
CA GLN A 61 16.74 42.04 3.15
C GLN A 61 15.91 40.76 2.97
N ASP A 62 15.73 39.97 4.02
CA ASP A 62 14.91 38.75 3.97
C ASP A 62 13.42 39.05 3.84
N ILE A 63 12.93 40.08 4.54
CA ILE A 63 11.55 40.57 4.41
C ILE A 63 11.31 41.07 2.99
N GLU A 64 12.19 41.92 2.46
CA GLU A 64 12.12 42.43 1.09
C GLU A 64 12.14 41.28 0.08
N THR A 65 13.03 40.29 0.24
CA THR A 65 13.08 39.12 -0.64
C THR A 65 11.76 38.32 -0.60
N ALA A 66 11.18 38.13 0.58
CA ALA A 66 9.91 37.45 0.76
C ALA A 66 8.74 38.23 0.10
N LEU A 67 8.73 39.55 0.22
CA LEU A 67 7.71 40.40 -0.40
C LEU A 67 7.86 40.47 -1.93
N GLN A 68 9.09 40.56 -2.43
CA GLN A 68 9.41 40.57 -3.86
C GLN A 68 8.95 39.28 -4.55
N ALA A 69 9.06 38.13 -3.87
CA ALA A 69 8.55 36.85 -4.38
C ALA A 69 7.03 36.89 -4.69
N LEU A 70 6.28 37.73 -3.98
CA LEU A 70 4.84 37.98 -4.13
C LEU A 70 4.52 39.28 -4.88
N GLY A 71 5.52 39.89 -5.52
CA GLY A 71 5.35 41.06 -6.39
C GLY A 71 5.48 42.42 -5.71
N TYR A 72 5.87 42.49 -4.43
CA TYR A 72 6.00 43.74 -3.69
C TYR A 72 7.45 44.19 -3.64
N TYR A 73 7.81 45.17 -4.48
CA TYR A 73 9.18 45.65 -4.67
C TYR A 73 9.45 47.02 -4.02
N GLN A 74 8.40 47.71 -3.60
CA GLN A 74 8.46 49.05 -3.02
C GLN A 74 8.08 49.01 -1.52
N SER A 75 8.46 47.94 -0.82
CA SER A 75 8.11 47.77 0.58
C SER A 75 8.97 48.66 1.48
N GLU A 76 8.33 49.27 2.48
CA GLU A 76 9.00 50.02 3.54
C GLU A 76 8.99 49.21 4.83
N VAL A 77 10.15 49.15 5.51
CA VAL A 77 10.35 48.38 6.74
C VAL A 77 10.89 49.30 7.81
N GLU A 78 10.14 49.46 8.91
CA GLU A 78 10.54 50.27 10.05
C GLU A 78 10.77 49.39 11.29
N PHE A 79 11.90 49.62 11.97
CA PHE A 79 12.28 48.89 13.17
C PHE A 79 12.12 49.75 14.41
N THR A 80 11.37 49.25 15.41
CA THR A 80 11.26 49.87 16.73
C THR A 80 11.67 48.88 17.82
N LEU A 81 12.62 49.28 18.66
CA LEU A 81 13.07 48.48 19.80
C LEU A 81 12.43 49.02 21.09
N SER A 82 11.61 48.19 21.74
CA SER A 82 11.02 48.50 23.04
C SER A 82 11.67 47.65 24.12
N GLU A 83 12.33 48.27 25.09
CA GLU A 83 12.93 47.59 26.24
C GLU A 83 11.97 47.67 27.45
N GLY A 84 11.37 46.53 27.82
CA GLY A 84 10.58 46.37 29.05
C GLY A 84 11.29 45.46 30.05
N ALA A 85 10.92 45.52 31.34
CA ALA A 85 11.55 44.81 32.47
C ALA A 85 12.06 43.38 32.15
N GLY A 86 13.31 43.28 31.67
CA GLY A 86 14.02 42.02 31.37
C GLY A 86 13.81 41.40 29.98
N LYS A 87 13.01 41.99 29.08
CA LYS A 87 12.79 41.49 27.69
C LYS A 87 12.69 42.64 26.69
N ALA A 88 13.58 42.64 25.69
CA ALA A 88 13.48 43.55 24.56
C ALA A 88 12.50 43.00 23.52
N THR A 89 11.72 43.86 22.87
CA THR A 89 10.87 43.49 21.73
C THR A 89 11.28 44.33 20.53
N LEU A 90 11.67 43.67 19.44
CA LEU A 90 11.92 44.30 18.15
C LEU A 90 10.63 44.18 17.33
N THR A 91 9.92 45.30 17.19
CA THR A 91 8.74 45.39 16.33
C THR A 91 9.18 45.85 14.95
N VAL A 92 8.73 45.13 13.93
CA VAL A 92 8.97 45.39 12.52
C VAL A 92 7.64 45.78 11.89
N ALA A 93 7.47 47.06 11.63
CA ALA A 93 6.31 47.57 10.90
C ALA A 93 6.61 47.52 9.40
N ILE A 94 5.81 46.79 8.64
CA ILE A 94 6.02 46.55 7.22
C ILE A 94 4.86 47.14 6.43
N THR A 95 5.18 48.02 5.48
CA THR A 95 4.24 48.54 4.50
C THR A 95 4.57 47.94 3.14
N PRO A 96 3.76 47.03 2.56
CA PRO A 96 4.11 46.33 1.32
C PRO A 96 4.34 47.21 0.09
N GLY A 97 3.70 48.38 0.04
CA GLY A 97 3.65 49.22 -1.16
C GLY A 97 2.68 48.70 -2.24
N GLU A 98 2.71 49.34 -3.41
CA GLU A 98 1.92 48.91 -4.57
C GLU A 98 2.51 47.62 -5.17
N PRO A 99 1.67 46.60 -5.46
CA PRO A 99 2.15 45.39 -6.10
C PRO A 99 2.54 45.65 -7.55
N VAL A 100 3.63 45.03 -7.99
CA VAL A 100 3.97 44.91 -9.40
C VAL A 100 2.91 44.08 -10.10
N LYS A 101 2.31 44.63 -11.15
CA LYS A 101 1.31 43.94 -11.98
C LYS A 101 1.90 43.53 -13.33
N ILE A 102 1.38 42.44 -13.87
CA ILE A 102 1.77 41.95 -15.19
C ILE A 102 1.22 42.90 -16.25
N ASN A 103 2.12 43.54 -16.98
CA ASN A 103 1.81 44.45 -18.08
C ASN A 103 1.86 43.72 -19.43
N ILE A 104 2.79 42.80 -19.61
CA ILE A 104 2.91 41.94 -20.80
C ILE A 104 2.95 40.48 -20.36
N SER A 105 2.11 39.64 -20.95
CA SER A 105 2.16 38.19 -20.85
C SER A 105 2.30 37.58 -22.24
N ASP A 106 3.54 37.32 -22.64
CA ASP A 106 3.93 36.70 -23.91
C ASP A 106 4.36 35.26 -23.62
N ILE A 107 3.37 34.37 -23.46
CA ILE A 107 3.56 32.94 -23.15
C ILE A 107 3.07 32.11 -24.33
N VAL A 108 3.99 31.45 -25.02
CA VAL A 108 3.71 30.77 -26.30
C VAL A 108 4.25 29.36 -26.31
N LEU A 109 3.46 28.42 -26.83
CA LEU A 109 3.88 27.06 -27.16
C LEU A 109 4.29 26.99 -28.63
N ILE A 110 5.44 26.38 -28.89
CA ILE A 110 6.01 26.14 -30.22
C ILE A 110 6.24 24.63 -30.37
N GLY A 111 6.11 24.13 -31.61
CA GLY A 111 6.27 22.72 -31.93
C GLY A 111 4.99 21.91 -31.74
N ASP A 112 5.12 20.60 -31.62
CA ASP A 112 3.99 19.67 -31.56
C ASP A 112 3.10 19.87 -30.31
N ALA A 113 3.63 20.46 -29.23
CA ALA A 113 2.85 20.76 -28.02
C ALA A 113 1.79 21.86 -28.21
N THR A 114 1.86 22.66 -29.27
CA THR A 114 0.85 23.70 -29.56
C THR A 114 -0.55 23.10 -29.67
N ASP A 115 -0.68 21.93 -30.29
CA ASP A 115 -1.96 21.23 -30.47
C ASP A 115 -2.27 20.24 -29.34
N ASP A 116 -1.39 20.12 -28.33
CA ASP A 116 -1.55 19.15 -27.24
C ASP A 116 -2.55 19.67 -26.17
N PRO A 117 -3.68 18.98 -25.92
CA PRO A 117 -4.69 19.45 -24.99
C PRO A 117 -4.20 19.62 -23.55
N GLN A 118 -3.21 18.82 -23.12
CA GLN A 118 -2.70 18.89 -21.74
C GLN A 118 -1.80 20.12 -21.53
N PHE A 119 -0.98 20.47 -22.52
CA PHE A 119 -0.20 21.70 -22.47
C PHE A 119 -1.10 22.94 -22.47
N ASN A 120 -2.11 22.94 -23.34
CA ASN A 120 -3.12 24.00 -23.39
C ASN A 120 -3.91 24.12 -22.07
N ALA A 121 -4.21 23.01 -21.39
CA ALA A 121 -4.86 23.03 -20.08
C ALA A 121 -3.96 23.62 -18.98
N VAL A 122 -2.65 23.33 -19.00
CA VAL A 122 -1.69 23.94 -18.07
C VAL A 122 -1.62 25.45 -18.29
N LEU A 123 -1.52 25.91 -19.54
CA LEU A 123 -1.52 27.35 -19.84
C LEU A 123 -2.81 28.03 -19.36
N ARG A 124 -3.98 27.49 -19.70
CA ARG A 124 -5.27 28.07 -19.29
C ARG A 124 -5.47 28.15 -17.77
N SER A 125 -4.83 27.27 -17.00
CA SER A 125 -5.03 27.19 -15.55
C SER A 125 -3.94 27.88 -14.73
N GLN A 126 -2.73 28.05 -15.28
CA GLN A 126 -1.57 28.51 -14.52
C GLN A 126 -0.81 29.68 -15.16
N ALA A 127 -1.02 29.98 -16.45
CA ALA A 127 -0.33 31.08 -17.10
C ALA A 127 -0.76 32.42 -16.47
N PRO A 128 0.19 33.25 -15.99
CA PRO A 128 -0.15 34.56 -15.48
C PRO A 128 -0.75 35.46 -16.58
N GLU A 129 -1.84 36.15 -16.28
CA GLU A 129 -2.53 37.03 -17.24
C GLU A 129 -2.16 38.50 -17.02
N VAL A 130 -2.43 39.34 -18.03
CA VAL A 130 -2.24 40.79 -17.91
C VAL A 130 -3.17 41.34 -16.82
N GLY A 131 -2.61 42.11 -15.89
CA GLY A 131 -3.31 42.67 -14.74
C GLY A 131 -3.15 41.89 -13.44
N ASP A 132 -2.68 40.64 -13.49
CA ASP A 132 -2.37 39.86 -12.29
C ASP A 132 -1.24 40.49 -11.48
N THR A 133 -1.26 40.31 -10.15
CA THR A 133 -0.09 40.59 -9.31
C THR A 133 1.03 39.61 -9.64
N LEU A 134 2.24 40.13 -9.83
CA LEU A 134 3.42 39.32 -10.08
C LEU A 134 3.64 38.32 -8.94
N HIS A 135 3.83 37.05 -9.29
CA HIS A 135 4.15 36.01 -8.32
C HIS A 135 5.22 35.08 -8.89
N HIS A 136 6.44 35.13 -8.34
CA HIS A 136 7.58 34.36 -8.84
C HIS A 136 7.36 32.85 -8.77
N GLY A 137 6.72 32.39 -7.69
CA GLY A 137 6.34 30.99 -7.54
C GLY A 137 5.44 30.47 -8.67
N LYS A 138 4.48 31.25 -9.17
CA LYS A 138 3.61 30.85 -10.28
C LYS A 138 4.40 30.73 -11.59
N TYR A 139 5.29 31.69 -11.85
CA TYR A 139 6.17 31.68 -13.04
C TYR A 139 7.09 30.45 -13.06
N GLU A 140 7.78 30.16 -11.96
CA GLU A 140 8.69 29.00 -11.89
C GLU A 140 7.94 27.66 -11.86
N SER A 141 6.74 27.61 -11.24
CA SER A 141 5.88 26.42 -11.25
C SER A 141 5.39 26.11 -12.65
N LEU A 142 4.96 27.12 -13.42
CA LEU A 142 4.55 26.97 -14.81
C LEU A 142 5.69 26.39 -15.65
N LYS A 143 6.90 26.94 -15.53
CA LYS A 143 8.09 26.44 -16.25
C LYS A 143 8.38 24.99 -15.93
N SER A 144 8.38 24.66 -14.64
CA SER A 144 8.63 23.30 -14.15
C SER A 144 7.56 22.33 -14.63
N GLU A 145 6.29 22.73 -14.64
CA GLU A 145 5.18 21.89 -15.09
C GLU A 145 5.24 21.62 -16.60
N LEU A 146 5.56 22.63 -17.41
CA LEU A 146 5.73 22.46 -18.87
C LEU A 146 6.87 21.49 -19.20
N LEU A 147 8.04 21.64 -18.56
CA LEU A 147 9.17 20.70 -18.73
C LEU A 147 8.82 19.29 -18.23
N SER A 148 8.16 19.19 -17.07
CA SER A 148 7.74 17.89 -16.53
C SER A 148 6.73 17.19 -17.44
N LEU A 149 5.79 17.94 -18.01
CA LEU A 149 4.81 17.42 -18.96
C LEU A 149 5.48 16.98 -20.27
N ALA A 150 6.45 17.75 -20.77
CA ALA A 150 7.27 17.37 -21.93
C ALA A 150 7.99 16.05 -21.70
N LEU A 151 8.69 15.90 -20.59
CA LEU A 151 9.37 14.64 -20.23
C LEU A 151 8.39 13.46 -20.12
N ARG A 152 7.24 13.65 -19.46
CA ARG A 152 6.21 12.59 -19.33
C ARG A 152 5.66 12.14 -20.67
N LYS A 153 5.48 13.05 -21.63
CA LYS A 153 4.88 12.78 -22.95
C LYS A 153 5.89 12.51 -24.06
N GLY A 154 7.18 12.53 -23.76
CA GLY A 154 8.26 12.22 -24.70
C GLY A 154 8.61 13.37 -25.65
N TYR A 155 8.49 14.61 -25.21
CA TYR A 155 9.08 15.76 -25.90
C TYR A 155 10.50 15.99 -25.37
N PHE A 156 11.43 15.09 -25.72
CA PHE A 156 12.78 15.08 -25.11
C PHE A 156 13.67 16.25 -25.53
N ASP A 157 13.35 16.89 -26.66
CA ASP A 157 14.07 18.06 -27.17
C ASP A 157 13.48 19.38 -26.64
N ALA A 158 12.52 19.33 -25.72
CA ALA A 158 11.82 20.50 -25.25
C ALA A 158 12.72 21.46 -24.48
N THR A 159 12.68 22.74 -24.85
CA THR A 159 13.48 23.81 -24.26
C THR A 159 12.71 25.13 -24.21
N PHE A 160 13.18 26.08 -23.40
CA PHE A 160 12.70 27.46 -23.48
C PHE A 160 13.57 28.24 -24.46
N SER A 161 13.06 28.50 -25.67
CA SER A 161 13.73 29.36 -26.64
C SER A 161 13.78 30.82 -26.16
N ARG A 162 12.82 31.21 -25.31
CA ARG A 162 12.83 32.47 -24.56
C ARG A 162 12.30 32.23 -23.14
N SER A 163 13.05 32.69 -22.13
CA SER A 163 12.63 32.64 -20.73
C SER A 163 13.13 33.90 -20.02
N ARG A 164 12.31 34.94 -20.01
CA ARG A 164 12.63 36.22 -19.38
C ARG A 164 11.46 36.79 -18.61
N LEU A 165 11.74 37.22 -17.38
CA LEU A 165 10.84 38.01 -16.53
C LEU A 165 11.53 39.35 -16.26
N GLU A 166 10.98 40.43 -16.82
CA GLU A 166 11.48 41.79 -16.61
C GLU A 166 10.61 42.47 -15.56
N VAL A 167 11.19 42.86 -14.43
CA VAL A 167 10.50 43.57 -13.35
C VAL A 167 10.94 45.02 -13.36
N ILE A 168 9.98 45.94 -13.41
CA ILE A 168 10.19 47.38 -13.47
C ILE A 168 9.51 48.02 -12.24
N PRO A 169 10.19 48.06 -11.08
CA PRO A 169 9.61 48.53 -9.84
C PRO A 169 9.07 49.96 -9.92
N GLU A 170 9.75 50.86 -10.63
CA GLU A 170 9.38 52.28 -10.72
C GLU A 170 8.03 52.50 -11.41
N LEU A 171 7.62 51.56 -12.26
CA LEU A 171 6.33 51.58 -12.96
C LEU A 171 5.30 50.62 -12.31
N SER A 172 5.69 49.87 -11.28
CA SER A 172 4.90 48.77 -10.71
C SER A 172 4.45 47.76 -11.80
N GLN A 173 5.34 47.46 -12.75
CA GLN A 173 5.04 46.62 -13.93
C GLN A 173 6.02 45.46 -14.09
N ALA A 174 5.52 44.35 -14.63
CA ALA A 174 6.33 43.20 -15.04
C ALA A 174 5.97 42.75 -16.46
N ASN A 175 6.98 42.34 -17.24
CA ASN A 175 6.82 41.78 -18.56
C ASN A 175 7.33 40.33 -18.58
N ILE A 176 6.47 39.38 -18.93
CA ILE A 176 6.79 37.97 -19.06
C ILE A 176 6.95 37.65 -20.54
N HIS A 177 8.09 37.04 -20.89
CA HIS A 177 8.37 36.48 -22.20
C HIS A 177 8.83 35.03 -22.05
N LEU A 178 7.92 34.10 -22.28
CA LEU A 178 8.13 32.67 -22.10
C LEU A 178 7.72 31.90 -23.36
N HIS A 179 8.69 31.52 -24.18
CA HIS A 179 8.47 30.73 -25.39
C HIS A 179 8.99 29.32 -25.13
N PHE A 180 8.05 28.37 -25.04
CA PHE A 180 8.34 26.97 -24.82
C PHE A 180 8.32 26.23 -26.15
N ASP A 181 9.50 25.82 -26.62
CA ASP A 181 9.65 25.02 -27.82
C ASP A 181 9.71 23.55 -27.43
N SER A 182 8.65 22.82 -27.75
CA SER A 182 8.52 21.40 -27.44
C SER A 182 9.27 20.49 -28.42
N GLY A 183 9.68 21.01 -29.58
CA GLY A 183 10.15 20.18 -30.68
C GLY A 183 9.06 19.21 -31.16
N LYS A 184 9.45 17.94 -31.39
CA LYS A 184 8.53 16.88 -31.79
C LYS A 184 8.28 15.88 -30.67
N ARG A 185 7.10 15.26 -30.70
CA ARG A 185 6.78 14.17 -29.77
C ARG A 185 7.39 12.85 -30.25
N TYR A 186 8.17 12.22 -29.38
CA TYR A 186 8.77 10.91 -29.66
C TYR A 186 7.74 9.78 -29.62
N LYS A 187 8.04 8.70 -30.32
CA LYS A 187 7.25 7.46 -30.38
C LYS A 187 8.05 6.31 -29.78
N PHE A 188 7.34 5.30 -29.27
CA PHE A 188 7.98 4.04 -28.89
C PHE A 188 8.52 3.32 -30.13
N GLY A 189 9.74 2.81 -30.05
CA GLY A 189 10.33 1.92 -31.04
C GLY A 189 10.21 0.45 -30.64
N GLU A 190 10.94 -0.39 -31.36
CA GLU A 190 11.07 -1.82 -31.05
C GLU A 190 11.65 -2.04 -29.65
N VAL A 191 11.14 -3.08 -28.98
CA VAL A 191 11.62 -3.51 -27.66
C VAL A 191 12.56 -4.69 -27.82
N THR A 192 13.78 -4.57 -27.31
CA THR A 192 14.78 -5.63 -27.31
C THR A 192 15.09 -6.08 -25.90
N TYR A 193 15.21 -7.39 -25.71
CA TYR A 193 15.49 -7.99 -24.41
C TYR A 193 16.92 -8.55 -24.38
N SER A 194 17.55 -8.46 -23.22
CA SER A 194 18.83 -9.11 -22.94
C SER A 194 18.80 -9.77 -21.55
N GLY A 195 19.43 -10.94 -21.44
CA GLY A 195 19.51 -11.69 -20.18
C GLY A 195 18.25 -12.51 -19.82
N GLN A 196 17.24 -12.56 -20.69
CA GLN A 196 16.03 -13.36 -20.45
C GLN A 196 16.28 -14.87 -20.55
N GLN A 197 15.69 -15.62 -19.63
CA GLN A 197 15.57 -17.07 -19.69
C GLN A 197 14.22 -17.54 -20.27
N ILE A 198 13.32 -16.60 -20.54
CA ILE A 198 11.96 -16.84 -21.05
C ILE A 198 11.93 -16.56 -22.54
N ARG A 199 11.19 -17.38 -23.31
CA ARG A 199 11.05 -17.26 -24.76
C ARG A 199 10.46 -15.91 -25.16
N ASP A 200 10.96 -15.37 -26.26
CA ASP A 200 10.55 -14.06 -26.78
C ASP A 200 9.04 -13.95 -27.00
N LYS A 201 8.36 -15.02 -27.43
CA LYS A 201 6.90 -15.01 -27.61
C LYS A 201 6.15 -14.60 -26.32
N TRP A 202 6.60 -15.08 -25.14
CA TRP A 202 5.99 -14.71 -23.86
C TRP A 202 6.45 -13.32 -23.39
N MET A 203 7.64 -12.88 -23.81
CA MET A 203 8.15 -11.56 -23.46
C MET A 203 7.43 -10.45 -24.22
N GLN A 204 7.22 -10.65 -25.53
CA GLN A 204 6.54 -9.69 -26.40
C GLN A 204 5.10 -9.41 -25.96
N SER A 205 4.38 -10.40 -25.45
CA SER A 205 3.01 -10.22 -24.95
C SER A 205 2.90 -9.46 -23.62
N LEU A 206 4.04 -9.12 -22.99
CA LEU A 206 4.07 -8.28 -21.78
C LEU A 206 4.21 -6.78 -22.08
N ILE A 207 4.46 -6.40 -23.33
CA ILE A 207 4.63 -5.00 -23.72
C ILE A 207 3.25 -4.35 -23.78
N PRO A 208 2.97 -3.30 -22.97
CA PRO A 208 1.64 -2.68 -22.91
C PRO A 208 1.39 -1.65 -24.02
N PHE A 209 2.39 -1.37 -24.86
CA PHE A 209 2.36 -0.37 -25.93
C PHE A 209 2.79 -0.97 -27.27
N GLU A 210 2.39 -0.31 -28.35
CA GLU A 210 2.76 -0.71 -29.71
C GLU A 210 3.91 0.16 -30.27
N PRO A 211 4.82 -0.41 -31.08
CA PRO A 211 5.78 0.40 -31.84
C PRO A 211 5.08 1.45 -32.71
N GLY A 212 5.59 2.68 -32.69
CA GLY A 212 5.01 3.84 -33.37
C GLY A 212 3.97 4.61 -32.54
N GLN A 213 3.50 4.07 -31.41
CA GLN A 213 2.64 4.79 -30.47
C GLN A 213 3.37 6.00 -29.87
N PRO A 214 2.72 7.16 -29.69
CA PRO A 214 3.34 8.30 -29.01
C PRO A 214 3.82 7.93 -27.60
N TYR A 215 5.06 8.31 -27.28
CA TYR A 215 5.68 7.98 -26.01
C TYR A 215 4.87 8.50 -24.82
N LEU A 216 4.82 7.70 -23.76
CA LEU A 216 4.24 8.11 -22.48
C LEU A 216 4.95 7.38 -21.35
N ALA A 217 5.50 8.13 -20.38
CA ALA A 217 6.30 7.56 -19.30
C ALA A 217 5.54 6.58 -18.40
N SER A 218 4.21 6.72 -18.28
CA SER A 218 3.38 5.79 -17.50
C SER A 218 3.38 4.38 -18.09
N GLU A 219 3.49 4.25 -19.41
CA GLU A 219 3.52 2.96 -20.11
C GLU A 219 4.80 2.16 -19.79
N LEU A 220 5.94 2.85 -19.63
CA LEU A 220 7.17 2.21 -19.16
C LEU A 220 7.06 1.76 -17.70
N GLY A 221 6.38 2.55 -16.87
CA GLY A 221 6.09 2.17 -15.49
C GLY A 221 5.19 0.94 -15.39
N GLU A 222 4.15 0.87 -16.23
CA GLU A 222 3.28 -0.28 -16.37
C GLU A 222 4.04 -1.51 -16.89
N PHE A 223 4.87 -1.34 -17.91
CA PHE A 223 5.70 -2.43 -18.44
C PHE A 223 6.65 -3.00 -17.40
N ASN A 224 7.30 -2.13 -16.61
CA ASN A 224 8.13 -2.56 -15.47
C ASN A 224 7.31 -3.35 -14.43
N GLN A 225 6.10 -2.89 -14.11
CA GLN A 225 5.22 -3.55 -13.16
C GLN A 225 4.75 -4.91 -13.67
N ILE A 226 4.38 -5.02 -14.96
CA ILE A 226 4.00 -6.27 -15.63
C ILE A 226 5.16 -7.27 -15.54
N LEU A 227 6.38 -6.87 -15.93
CA LEU A 227 7.59 -7.71 -15.84
C LEU A 227 7.86 -8.16 -14.40
N ALA A 228 7.75 -7.26 -13.41
CA ALA A 228 7.94 -7.58 -12.00
C ALA A 228 6.90 -8.59 -11.49
N ASN A 229 5.63 -8.41 -11.88
CA ASN A 229 4.52 -9.27 -11.46
C ASN A 229 4.65 -10.72 -11.97
N THR A 230 5.40 -10.95 -13.05
CA THR A 230 5.69 -12.32 -13.53
C THR A 230 6.50 -13.14 -12.51
N ASN A 231 7.28 -12.47 -11.65
CA ASN A 231 8.29 -13.07 -10.78
C ASN A 231 9.40 -13.84 -11.50
N TRP A 232 9.56 -13.70 -12.82
CA TRP A 232 10.62 -14.38 -13.58
C TRP A 232 12.00 -13.75 -13.37
N PHE A 233 12.06 -12.47 -13.02
CA PHE A 233 13.29 -11.70 -12.95
C PHE A 233 13.56 -11.16 -11.53
N SER A 234 14.83 -11.07 -11.15
CA SER A 234 15.27 -10.42 -9.90
C SER A 234 15.61 -8.95 -10.09
N ALA A 235 16.04 -8.57 -11.30
CA ALA A 235 16.33 -7.19 -11.67
C ALA A 235 15.78 -6.91 -13.07
N ILE A 236 15.22 -5.70 -13.24
CA ILE A 236 14.65 -5.19 -14.48
C ILE A 236 15.20 -3.78 -14.66
N ALA A 237 15.84 -3.52 -15.80
CA ALA A 237 16.26 -2.19 -16.20
C ALA A 237 15.73 -1.91 -17.61
N ILE A 238 14.93 -0.86 -17.73
CA ILE A 238 14.34 -0.41 -19.00
C ILE A 238 15.01 0.90 -19.37
N GLU A 239 15.66 0.91 -20.54
CA GLU A 239 16.46 2.04 -21.02
C GLU A 239 16.03 2.42 -22.43
N GLY A 240 16.03 3.72 -22.74
CA GLY A 240 15.86 4.20 -24.12
C GLY A 240 17.19 4.20 -24.86
N ALA A 241 17.24 3.61 -26.05
CA ALA A 241 18.44 3.57 -26.89
C ALA A 241 18.61 4.90 -27.66
N THR A 242 19.07 5.95 -26.97
CA THR A 242 19.18 7.30 -27.54
C THR A 242 20.12 7.39 -28.75
N GLU A 243 21.10 6.50 -28.85
CA GLU A 243 22.02 6.43 -30.00
C GLU A 243 21.39 5.82 -31.26
N GLN A 244 20.22 5.18 -31.14
CA GLN A 244 19.51 4.48 -32.21
C GLN A 244 18.17 5.13 -32.57
N ILE A 245 17.98 6.39 -32.18
CA ILE A 245 16.79 7.16 -32.54
C ILE A 245 16.77 7.38 -34.05
N ASP A 246 15.67 6.99 -34.69
CA ASP A 246 15.36 7.29 -36.10
C ASP A 246 13.95 7.85 -36.21
N ASP A 247 13.76 8.92 -36.98
CA ASP A 247 12.49 9.65 -37.12
C ASP A 247 11.70 9.82 -35.80
N TYR A 248 12.37 10.32 -34.75
CA TYR A 248 11.79 10.52 -33.40
C TYR A 248 11.19 9.25 -32.77
N THR A 249 11.62 8.07 -33.23
CA THR A 249 11.25 6.77 -32.66
C THR A 249 12.36 6.33 -31.73
N LEU A 250 12.03 6.07 -30.45
CA LEU A 250 12.98 5.68 -29.40
C LEU A 250 12.91 4.16 -29.19
N PRO A 251 13.91 3.37 -29.65
CA PRO A 251 13.96 1.95 -29.32
C PRO A 251 14.17 1.75 -27.81
N ILE A 252 13.60 0.67 -27.28
CA ILE A 252 13.65 0.37 -25.85
C ILE A 252 14.49 -0.90 -25.63
N ILE A 253 15.46 -0.82 -24.73
CA ILE A 253 16.30 -1.94 -24.33
C ILE A 253 15.91 -2.36 -22.91
N VAL A 254 15.59 -3.63 -22.75
CA VAL A 254 15.20 -4.23 -21.47
C VAL A 254 16.29 -5.21 -21.05
N LYS A 255 17.04 -4.85 -20.00
CA LYS A 255 18.04 -5.71 -19.39
C LYS A 255 17.42 -6.44 -18.20
N LEU A 256 17.56 -7.76 -18.20
CA LEU A 256 16.91 -8.65 -17.26
C LEU A 256 17.92 -9.55 -16.57
N GLU A 257 17.71 -9.79 -15.28
CA GLU A 257 18.40 -10.84 -14.55
C GLU A 257 17.42 -11.94 -14.11
N PRO A 258 17.66 -13.21 -14.49
CA PRO A 258 16.80 -14.32 -14.07
C PRO A 258 16.73 -14.44 -12.55
N ARG A 259 15.51 -14.59 -12.01
CA ARG A 259 15.32 -14.85 -10.58
C ARG A 259 15.94 -16.20 -10.18
N LEU A 260 16.41 -16.32 -8.94
CA LEU A 260 16.89 -17.60 -8.40
C LEU A 260 15.83 -18.71 -8.55
N ARG A 261 16.24 -19.88 -9.04
CA ARG A 261 15.36 -21.03 -9.37
C ARG A 261 14.68 -21.67 -8.15
N ASN A 262 15.16 -21.40 -6.94
CA ASN A 262 14.64 -21.95 -5.71
C ASN A 262 14.60 -20.85 -4.67
N SER A 263 13.44 -20.65 -4.07
CA SER A 263 13.24 -19.82 -2.89
C SER A 263 12.55 -20.67 -1.84
N VAL A 264 13.03 -20.62 -0.61
CA VAL A 264 12.44 -21.34 0.52
C VAL A 264 12.06 -20.31 1.57
N GLU A 265 10.78 -20.29 1.93
CA GLU A 265 10.25 -19.43 2.97
C GLU A 265 9.76 -20.28 4.14
N THR A 266 10.09 -19.87 5.35
CA THR A 266 9.69 -20.55 6.58
C THR A 266 8.83 -19.60 7.42
N GLY A 267 7.67 -20.09 7.88
CA GLY A 267 6.79 -19.40 8.81
C GLY A 267 6.60 -20.22 10.08
N ILE A 268 6.62 -19.56 11.24
CA ILE A 268 6.36 -20.19 12.53
C ILE A 268 5.21 -19.44 13.19
N GLY A 269 4.24 -20.17 13.73
CA GLY A 269 3.12 -19.65 14.49
C GLY A 269 2.87 -20.46 15.75
N TYR A 270 2.11 -19.92 16.68
CA TYR A 270 1.69 -20.61 17.89
C TYR A 270 0.31 -20.11 18.30
N SER A 271 -0.59 -21.02 18.66
CA SER A 271 -1.83 -20.66 19.37
C SER A 271 -2.05 -21.64 20.51
N GLN A 272 -2.81 -21.24 21.52
CA GLN A 272 -3.20 -22.16 22.59
C GLN A 272 -4.07 -23.33 22.08
N GLU A 273 -4.72 -23.15 20.92
CA GLU A 273 -5.62 -24.13 20.31
C GLU A 273 -4.84 -25.16 19.49
N VAL A 274 -4.12 -24.69 18.47
CA VAL A 274 -3.45 -25.54 17.47
C VAL A 274 -2.03 -25.95 17.89
N GLY A 275 -1.48 -25.29 18.92
CA GLY A 275 -0.10 -25.44 19.35
C GLY A 275 0.90 -24.78 18.39
N PRO A 276 2.17 -25.24 18.36
CA PRO A 276 3.15 -24.74 17.41
C PRO A 276 2.77 -25.15 15.98
N ARG A 277 2.94 -24.22 15.05
CA ARG A 277 2.69 -24.40 13.62
C ARG A 277 3.93 -24.01 12.83
N LEU A 278 4.40 -24.91 11.99
CA LEU A 278 5.47 -24.68 11.02
C LEU A 278 4.86 -24.65 9.62
N LYS A 279 5.26 -23.65 8.83
CA LYS A 279 5.00 -23.59 7.39
C LYS A 279 6.33 -23.53 6.65
N LEU A 280 6.53 -24.40 5.68
CA LEU A 280 7.62 -24.33 4.71
C LEU A 280 7.03 -24.15 3.32
N SER A 281 7.48 -23.14 2.58
CA SER A 281 7.10 -22.92 1.18
C SER A 281 8.35 -23.01 0.31
N TRP A 282 8.36 -23.94 -0.63
CA TRP A 282 9.38 -24.03 -1.67
C TRP A 282 8.82 -23.52 -2.99
N PHE A 283 9.31 -22.35 -3.42
CA PHE A 283 8.89 -21.68 -4.64
C PHE A 283 9.98 -21.77 -5.71
N LYS A 284 9.58 -22.24 -6.89
CA LYS A 284 10.37 -22.21 -8.12
C LYS A 284 9.71 -21.22 -9.09
N PRO A 285 10.20 -19.96 -9.17
CA PRO A 285 9.55 -18.90 -9.94
C PRO A 285 9.49 -19.19 -11.44
N TRP A 286 10.41 -20.01 -11.94
CA TRP A 286 10.39 -20.52 -13.31
C TRP A 286 11.03 -21.92 -13.34
N LEU A 287 10.48 -22.80 -14.18
CA LEU A 287 10.90 -24.19 -14.38
C LEU A 287 11.47 -24.43 -15.78
N ASN A 288 11.01 -23.64 -16.75
CA ASN A 288 11.35 -23.74 -18.15
C ASN A 288 11.27 -22.35 -18.79
N ASP A 289 11.60 -22.32 -20.08
CA ASP A 289 11.61 -21.12 -20.92
C ASP A 289 10.20 -20.61 -21.29
N ARG A 290 9.13 -21.23 -20.80
CA ARG A 290 7.72 -20.79 -20.95
C ARG A 290 7.17 -20.11 -19.69
N GLY A 291 8.02 -19.89 -18.69
CA GLY A 291 7.63 -19.20 -17.46
C GLY A 291 6.76 -20.01 -16.51
N HIS A 292 6.69 -21.35 -16.69
CA HIS A 292 5.97 -22.21 -15.76
C HIS A 292 6.60 -22.15 -14.37
N SER A 293 5.79 -22.20 -13.31
CA SER A 293 6.29 -22.14 -11.93
C SER A 293 5.72 -23.25 -11.06
N LEU A 294 6.41 -23.57 -9.96
CA LEU A 294 5.97 -24.55 -8.96
C LEU A 294 6.03 -23.92 -7.58
N ASN A 295 4.99 -24.10 -6.78
CA ASN A 295 5.00 -23.81 -5.35
C ASN A 295 4.62 -25.06 -4.58
N ALA A 296 5.44 -25.48 -3.62
CA ALA A 296 5.14 -26.57 -2.71
C ALA A 296 5.08 -26.03 -1.27
N ASP A 297 3.91 -26.06 -0.64
CA ASP A 297 3.71 -25.70 0.75
C ASP A 297 3.61 -26.96 1.62
N LEU A 298 4.31 -26.97 2.75
CA LEU A 298 4.16 -27.93 3.83
C LEU A 298 3.72 -27.18 5.09
N ILE A 299 2.60 -27.59 5.70
CA ILE A 299 2.10 -27.09 6.97
C ILE A 299 2.13 -28.25 7.96
N LEU A 300 2.73 -28.02 9.12
CA LEU A 300 2.80 -28.97 10.24
C LEU A 300 2.36 -28.28 11.52
N SER A 301 1.33 -28.81 12.18
CA SER A 301 0.92 -28.48 13.54
C SER A 301 0.45 -29.74 14.27
N GLY A 302 0.13 -29.63 15.56
CA GLY A 302 -0.42 -30.75 16.32
C GLY A 302 -1.70 -31.33 15.68
N GLU A 303 -2.57 -30.45 15.20
CA GLU A 303 -3.90 -30.82 14.68
C GLU A 303 -3.97 -30.98 13.15
N GLU A 304 -2.97 -30.49 12.40
CA GLU A 304 -3.03 -30.45 10.93
C GLU A 304 -1.65 -30.72 10.33
N GLN A 305 -1.56 -31.67 9.40
CA GLN A 305 -0.41 -31.85 8.55
C GLN A 305 -0.88 -31.85 7.10
N ASN A 306 -0.41 -30.90 6.30
CA ASN A 306 -0.85 -30.74 4.91
C ASN A 306 0.34 -30.42 4.01
N ILE A 307 0.41 -31.09 2.86
CA ILE A 307 1.33 -30.76 1.78
C ILE A 307 0.53 -30.41 0.53
N GLU A 308 0.82 -29.28 -0.10
CA GLU A 308 0.16 -28.83 -1.32
C GLU A 308 1.18 -28.39 -2.36
N ALA A 309 1.09 -28.95 -3.56
CA ALA A 309 1.86 -28.53 -4.72
C ALA A 309 0.96 -27.82 -5.73
N ARG A 310 1.37 -26.64 -6.19
CA ARG A 310 0.70 -25.83 -7.22
C ARG A 310 1.64 -25.59 -8.38
N TYR A 311 1.23 -25.99 -9.58
CA TYR A 311 1.95 -25.81 -10.82
C TYR A 311 1.21 -24.82 -11.71
N LYS A 312 1.87 -23.72 -12.08
CA LYS A 312 1.31 -22.63 -12.89
C LYS A 312 1.88 -22.66 -14.30
N MET A 313 1.02 -22.52 -15.30
CA MET A 313 1.35 -22.47 -16.73
C MET A 313 0.79 -21.18 -17.37
N PRO A 314 1.61 -20.12 -17.48
CA PRO A 314 1.24 -18.88 -18.18
C PRO A 314 0.96 -19.10 -19.66
N LEU A 315 -0.04 -18.41 -20.21
CA LEU A 315 -0.30 -18.42 -21.65
C LEU A 315 0.67 -17.52 -22.39
N ALA A 316 0.97 -17.88 -23.65
CA ALA A 316 1.92 -17.14 -24.47
C ALA A 316 1.42 -15.73 -24.82
N ASP A 317 0.14 -15.62 -25.15
CA ASP A 317 -0.44 -14.39 -25.70
C ASP A 317 -0.97 -13.44 -24.60
N SER A 318 -1.12 -13.95 -23.37
CA SER A 318 -1.44 -13.16 -22.17
C SER A 318 -0.88 -13.87 -20.93
N PRO A 319 0.35 -13.54 -20.48
CA PRO A 319 0.97 -14.25 -19.36
C PRO A 319 0.31 -14.00 -18.00
N SER A 320 -0.51 -12.95 -17.89
CA SER A 320 -1.42 -12.69 -16.76
C SER A 320 -2.53 -13.75 -16.66
N ASP A 321 -2.87 -14.36 -17.79
CA ASP A 321 -3.79 -15.49 -17.90
C ASP A 321 -3.03 -16.82 -17.86
N PHE A 322 -3.52 -17.78 -17.07
CA PHE A 322 -2.81 -19.05 -16.90
C PHE A 322 -3.72 -20.23 -16.57
N TYR A 323 -3.18 -21.43 -16.75
CA TYR A 323 -3.68 -22.66 -16.13
C TYR A 323 -2.93 -22.93 -14.83
N GLN A 324 -3.63 -23.48 -13.83
CA GLN A 324 -3.04 -23.93 -12.58
C GLN A 324 -3.53 -25.34 -12.25
N PHE A 325 -2.59 -26.21 -11.90
CA PHE A 325 -2.86 -27.55 -11.40
C PHE A 325 -2.40 -27.62 -9.95
N GLN A 326 -3.26 -28.09 -9.07
CA GLN A 326 -2.97 -28.19 -7.64
C GLN A 326 -3.27 -29.58 -7.13
N TYR A 327 -2.37 -30.12 -6.31
CA TYR A 327 -2.57 -31.36 -5.59
C TYR A 327 -2.19 -31.16 -4.13
N GLY A 328 -3.13 -31.43 -3.24
CA GLY A 328 -2.94 -31.34 -1.80
C GLY A 328 -3.32 -32.65 -1.12
N VAL A 329 -2.52 -33.08 -0.15
CA VAL A 329 -2.89 -34.17 0.76
C VAL A 329 -2.64 -33.74 2.18
N GLY A 330 -3.55 -34.11 3.08
CA GLY A 330 -3.42 -33.74 4.46
C GLY A 330 -4.19 -34.63 5.41
N VAL A 331 -3.81 -34.56 6.68
CA VAL A 331 -4.49 -35.17 7.80
C VAL A 331 -4.86 -34.06 8.76
N LYS A 332 -6.10 -34.09 9.27
CA LYS A 332 -6.56 -33.16 10.28
C LYS A 332 -7.29 -33.90 11.40
N GLU A 333 -6.95 -33.56 12.63
CA GLU A 333 -7.57 -34.05 13.85
C GLU A 333 -8.29 -32.89 14.54
N TYR A 334 -9.54 -33.11 14.90
CA TYR A 334 -10.39 -32.07 15.48
C TYR A 334 -10.43 -32.24 17.00
N SER A 335 -9.37 -31.82 17.71
CA SER A 335 -9.15 -32.13 19.14
C SER A 335 -10.26 -31.71 20.12
N ARG A 336 -11.21 -30.89 19.70
CA ARG A 336 -12.38 -30.44 20.48
C ARG A 336 -13.62 -31.32 20.28
N GLN A 337 -13.57 -32.22 19.32
CA GLN A 337 -14.63 -33.14 18.93
C GLN A 337 -14.05 -34.55 19.07
N ASP A 338 -14.54 -35.29 20.07
CA ASP A 338 -13.95 -36.59 20.42
C ASP A 338 -13.90 -37.52 19.19
N ASN A 339 -12.71 -38.04 18.91
CA ASN A 339 -12.44 -39.04 17.85
C ASN A 339 -12.77 -38.60 16.41
N VAL A 340 -12.73 -37.30 16.08
CA VAL A 340 -12.91 -36.83 14.69
C VAL A 340 -11.56 -36.63 13.98
N ARG A 341 -11.34 -37.40 12.91
CA ARG A 341 -10.12 -37.34 12.08
C ARG A 341 -10.45 -37.44 10.61
N THR A 342 -9.77 -36.64 9.79
CA THR A 342 -9.92 -36.66 8.33
C THR A 342 -8.58 -36.87 7.64
N LYS A 343 -8.59 -37.62 6.53
CA LYS A 343 -7.50 -37.70 5.57
C LYS A 343 -8.04 -37.25 4.23
N VAL A 344 -7.46 -36.19 3.69
CA VAL A 344 -7.95 -35.53 2.49
C VAL A 344 -6.93 -35.65 1.36
N SER A 345 -7.42 -35.89 0.15
CA SER A 345 -6.69 -35.72 -1.11
C SER A 345 -7.50 -34.82 -2.03
N ASN A 346 -6.90 -33.72 -2.47
CA ASN A 346 -7.57 -32.67 -3.22
C ASN A 346 -6.78 -32.39 -4.50
N LEU A 347 -7.37 -32.66 -5.66
CA LEU A 347 -6.81 -32.34 -6.97
C LEU A 347 -7.68 -31.27 -7.62
N ALA A 348 -7.10 -30.19 -8.15
CA ALA A 348 -7.87 -29.27 -8.97
C ALA A 348 -7.11 -28.83 -10.21
N ALA A 349 -7.86 -28.63 -11.30
CA ALA A 349 -7.42 -27.96 -12.51
C ALA A 349 -8.20 -26.65 -12.63
N GLU A 350 -7.48 -25.55 -12.83
CA GLU A 350 -8.02 -24.20 -12.81
C GLU A 350 -7.56 -23.40 -14.04
N ARG A 351 -8.44 -22.53 -14.53
CA ARG A 351 -8.13 -21.51 -15.54
C ARG A 351 -8.38 -20.14 -14.93
N HIS A 352 -7.36 -19.29 -14.94
CA HIS A 352 -7.33 -17.97 -14.30
C HIS A 352 -7.30 -16.86 -15.35
N TRP A 353 -8.32 -16.00 -15.37
CA TRP A 353 -8.38 -14.80 -16.21
C TRP A 353 -8.22 -13.54 -15.37
N LEU A 354 -7.26 -12.68 -15.71
CA LEU A 354 -7.16 -11.34 -15.12
C LEU A 354 -8.07 -10.39 -15.90
N LEU A 355 -9.03 -9.76 -15.21
CA LEU A 355 -9.93 -8.76 -15.77
C LEU A 355 -9.35 -7.36 -15.55
N GLU A 356 -9.73 -6.40 -16.40
CA GLU A 356 -9.30 -4.98 -16.33
C GLU A 356 -9.58 -4.29 -14.97
N SER A 357 -10.48 -4.87 -14.16
CA SER A 357 -10.89 -4.34 -12.85
C SER A 357 -10.10 -4.94 -11.66
N ASP A 358 -8.91 -5.50 -11.93
CA ASP A 358 -8.04 -6.25 -11.00
C ASP A 358 -8.67 -7.54 -10.43
N TRP A 359 -9.74 -8.02 -11.05
CA TRP A 359 -10.39 -9.25 -10.63
C TRP A 359 -9.79 -10.46 -11.36
N TYR A 360 -9.46 -11.49 -10.61
CA TYR A 360 -9.30 -12.82 -11.16
C TYR A 360 -10.65 -13.52 -11.22
N ARG A 361 -11.05 -13.94 -12.42
CA ARG A 361 -12.08 -14.96 -12.62
C ARG A 361 -11.39 -16.30 -12.78
N ILE A 362 -11.84 -17.30 -12.04
CA ILE A 362 -11.22 -18.63 -11.99
C ILE A 362 -12.30 -19.67 -12.24
N ALA A 363 -12.19 -20.44 -13.32
CA ALA A 363 -13.00 -21.63 -13.51
C ALA A 363 -12.18 -22.84 -13.05
N SER A 364 -12.79 -23.74 -12.28
CA SER A 364 -12.11 -24.88 -11.71
C SER A 364 -12.92 -26.17 -11.83
N VAL A 365 -12.21 -27.30 -11.84
CA VAL A 365 -12.76 -28.61 -11.54
C VAL A 365 -11.91 -29.19 -10.41
N ARG A 366 -12.55 -29.48 -9.28
CA ARG A 366 -11.93 -29.99 -8.06
C ARG A 366 -12.42 -31.39 -7.76
N TRP A 367 -11.50 -32.32 -7.60
CA TRP A 367 -11.75 -33.65 -7.09
C TRP A 367 -11.28 -33.73 -5.64
N LEU A 368 -12.17 -34.18 -4.76
CA LEU A 368 -11.94 -34.35 -3.33
C LEU A 368 -12.19 -35.81 -2.97
N TYR A 369 -11.17 -36.47 -2.44
CA TYR A 369 -11.29 -37.73 -1.73
C TYR A 369 -11.05 -37.50 -0.26
N GLU A 370 -11.94 -38.02 0.59
CA GLU A 370 -11.83 -37.89 2.03
C GLU A 370 -12.19 -39.18 2.73
N GLU A 371 -11.31 -39.65 3.60
CA GLU A 371 -11.60 -40.67 4.61
C GLU A 371 -11.77 -39.96 5.94
N ALA A 372 -12.99 -39.97 6.47
CA ALA A 372 -13.36 -39.31 7.71
C ALA A 372 -13.76 -40.36 8.73
N THR A 373 -13.13 -40.33 9.91
CA THR A 373 -13.56 -41.07 11.09
C THR A 373 -14.28 -40.09 12.01
N GLU A 374 -15.56 -40.31 12.25
CA GLU A 374 -16.41 -39.54 13.16
C GLU A 374 -17.11 -40.53 14.09
N PHE A 375 -17.03 -40.35 15.41
CA PHE A 375 -17.72 -41.20 16.40
C PHE A 375 -17.50 -42.71 16.18
N GLU A 376 -16.24 -43.10 15.94
CA GLU A 376 -15.81 -44.48 15.64
C GLU A 376 -16.32 -45.07 14.31
N GLN A 377 -17.01 -44.28 13.49
CA GLN A 377 -17.45 -44.67 12.15
C GLN A 377 -16.55 -44.04 11.08
N THR A 378 -16.06 -44.86 10.15
CA THR A 378 -15.26 -44.37 9.03
C THR A 378 -16.08 -44.32 7.75
N THR A 379 -16.20 -43.13 7.18
CA THR A 379 -16.86 -42.87 5.90
C THR A 379 -15.84 -42.45 4.86
N THR A 380 -16.06 -42.87 3.63
CA THR A 380 -15.28 -42.42 2.48
C THR A 380 -16.15 -41.59 1.55
N SER A 381 -15.64 -40.43 1.16
CA SER A 381 -16.30 -39.49 0.26
C SER A 381 -15.44 -39.25 -0.96
N ASN A 382 -16.06 -39.29 -2.14
CA ASN A 382 -15.41 -38.99 -3.41
C ASN A 382 -16.29 -37.98 -4.16
N ILE A 383 -15.84 -36.73 -4.22
CA ILE A 383 -16.66 -35.60 -4.62
C ILE A 383 -15.97 -34.88 -5.80
N LEU A 384 -16.69 -34.73 -6.91
CA LEU A 384 -16.25 -33.97 -8.07
C LEU A 384 -17.05 -32.67 -8.16
N MET A 385 -16.33 -31.54 -8.15
CA MET A 385 -16.87 -30.19 -8.05
C MET A 385 -16.33 -29.28 -9.15
N PRO A 386 -17.06 -29.07 -10.27
CA PRO A 386 -16.89 -27.86 -11.05
C PRO A 386 -17.21 -26.62 -10.20
N GLY A 387 -16.47 -25.53 -10.42
CA GLY A 387 -16.67 -24.29 -9.70
C GLY A 387 -16.23 -23.05 -10.46
N ILE A 388 -16.69 -21.90 -9.96
CA ILE A 388 -16.24 -20.58 -10.39
C ILE A 388 -15.91 -19.73 -9.17
N ARG A 389 -14.78 -19.03 -9.24
CA ARG A 389 -14.32 -18.11 -8.20
C ARG A 389 -13.99 -16.74 -8.79
N PHE A 390 -14.38 -15.70 -8.08
CA PHE A 390 -13.97 -14.33 -8.33
C PHE A 390 -13.12 -13.88 -7.14
N ASN A 391 -11.93 -13.35 -7.40
CA ASN A 391 -11.00 -12.92 -6.36
C ASN A 391 -10.35 -11.59 -6.75
N ARG A 392 -10.38 -10.61 -5.85
CA ARG A 392 -9.65 -9.35 -5.96
C ARG A 392 -8.89 -9.08 -4.67
N LEU A 393 -7.65 -8.63 -4.81
CA LEU A 393 -6.83 -8.13 -3.71
C LEU A 393 -6.13 -6.85 -4.16
N ARG A 394 -6.42 -5.74 -3.49
CA ARG A 394 -5.71 -4.46 -3.68
C ARG A 394 -5.10 -4.06 -2.35
N GLN A 395 -3.85 -3.60 -2.37
CA GLN A 395 -3.16 -3.18 -1.14
C GLN A 395 -2.15 -2.07 -1.41
N SER A 396 -1.95 -1.20 -0.42
CA SER A 396 -0.92 -0.17 -0.41
C SER A 396 -0.30 0.00 0.98
N GLY A 397 0.96 0.41 1.05
CA GLY A 397 1.66 0.67 2.31
C GLY A 397 2.55 -0.46 2.84
N GLY A 398 2.98 -1.39 1.98
CA GLY A 398 3.96 -2.43 2.31
C GLY A 398 3.38 -3.64 3.06
N GLN A 399 4.21 -4.32 3.84
CA GLN A 399 3.86 -5.60 4.50
C GLN A 399 2.77 -5.49 5.58
N MET A 400 2.65 -4.31 6.21
CA MET A 400 1.50 -3.96 7.06
C MET A 400 0.72 -2.84 6.34
N PRO A 401 -0.19 -3.20 5.42
CA PRO A 401 -0.77 -2.23 4.49
C PRO A 401 -1.61 -1.17 5.21
N ARG A 402 -1.57 0.07 4.71
CA ARG A 402 -2.36 1.21 5.20
C ARG A 402 -3.78 1.23 4.63
N SER A 403 -3.92 0.74 3.41
CA SER A 403 -5.19 0.53 2.74
C SER A 403 -5.13 -0.80 2.02
N ALA A 404 -6.16 -1.63 2.18
CA ALA A 404 -6.30 -2.86 1.41
C ALA A 404 -7.75 -3.29 1.35
N ASP A 405 -8.13 -3.95 0.25
CA ASP A 405 -9.38 -4.69 0.18
C ASP A 405 -9.16 -6.06 -0.44
N ARG A 406 -9.85 -7.05 0.13
CA ARG A 406 -9.88 -8.41 -0.38
C ARG A 406 -11.33 -8.84 -0.54
N LEU A 407 -11.69 -9.26 -1.74
CA LEU A 407 -13.02 -9.78 -2.04
C LEU A 407 -12.86 -11.15 -2.70
N LEU A 408 -13.57 -12.14 -2.19
CA LEU A 408 -13.62 -13.49 -2.73
C LEU A 408 -15.06 -13.96 -2.78
N PHE A 409 -15.48 -14.48 -3.92
CA PHE A 409 -16.75 -15.19 -4.09
C PHE A 409 -16.48 -16.51 -4.80
N ASN A 410 -17.01 -17.61 -4.28
CA ASN A 410 -16.73 -18.95 -4.78
C ASN A 410 -18.03 -19.77 -4.81
N VAL A 411 -18.30 -20.42 -5.93
CA VAL A 411 -19.41 -21.35 -6.11
C VAL A 411 -18.85 -22.66 -6.61
N GLU A 412 -19.19 -23.76 -5.94
CA GLU A 412 -18.88 -25.13 -6.33
C GLU A 412 -20.18 -25.92 -6.43
N VAL A 413 -20.32 -26.76 -7.45
CA VAL A 413 -21.49 -27.62 -7.64
C VAL A 413 -21.02 -29.07 -7.63
N SER A 414 -21.75 -29.95 -6.97
CA SER A 414 -21.53 -31.40 -6.97
C SER A 414 -22.82 -32.10 -7.41
N ASP A 415 -22.71 -33.08 -8.30
CA ASP A 415 -23.85 -33.82 -8.83
C ASP A 415 -23.46 -35.28 -9.13
N LYS A 416 -24.31 -36.23 -8.71
CA LYS A 416 -24.13 -37.67 -8.93
C LYS A 416 -24.10 -38.03 -10.41
N ARG A 417 -24.69 -37.21 -11.29
CA ARG A 417 -24.69 -37.42 -12.76
C ARG A 417 -23.30 -37.39 -13.38
N TRP A 418 -22.32 -36.71 -12.77
CA TRP A 418 -20.92 -36.72 -13.22
C TRP A 418 -20.01 -37.56 -12.32
N GLY A 419 -20.57 -38.51 -11.57
CA GLY A 419 -19.82 -39.46 -10.75
C GLY A 419 -19.42 -38.94 -9.37
N SER A 420 -20.01 -37.84 -8.89
CA SER A 420 -19.78 -37.36 -7.53
C SER A 420 -20.57 -38.17 -6.49
N GLY A 421 -20.08 -38.25 -5.25
CA GLY A 421 -20.73 -38.97 -4.15
C GLY A 421 -21.98 -38.30 -3.57
N ALA A 422 -22.12 -36.99 -3.74
CA ALA A 422 -23.24 -36.21 -3.18
C ALA A 422 -23.74 -35.11 -4.14
N ASN A 423 -24.99 -34.68 -3.97
CA ASN A 423 -25.59 -33.58 -4.72
C ASN A 423 -25.62 -32.33 -3.84
N PHE A 424 -24.93 -31.26 -4.22
CA PHE A 424 -25.03 -29.99 -3.50
C PHE A 424 -24.53 -28.80 -4.33
N VAL A 425 -24.87 -27.60 -3.88
CA VAL A 425 -24.26 -26.34 -4.29
C VAL A 425 -23.62 -25.71 -3.05
N ARG A 426 -22.33 -25.41 -3.13
CA ARG A 426 -21.56 -24.76 -2.07
C ARG A 426 -21.19 -23.34 -2.51
N VAL A 427 -21.65 -22.35 -1.75
CA VAL A 427 -21.36 -20.94 -1.98
C VAL A 427 -20.53 -20.40 -0.81
N ARG A 428 -19.52 -19.59 -1.09
CA ARG A 428 -18.73 -18.89 -0.06
C ARG A 428 -18.36 -17.49 -0.53
N GLY A 429 -18.56 -16.50 0.35
CA GLY A 429 -18.12 -15.13 0.18
C GLY A 429 -17.19 -14.71 1.31
N ARG A 430 -16.10 -14.01 0.99
CA ARG A 430 -15.23 -13.37 1.97
C ARG A 430 -14.96 -11.93 1.55
N ALA A 431 -15.08 -11.00 2.48
CA ALA A 431 -14.73 -9.60 2.31
C ALA A 431 -13.79 -9.16 3.42
N GLY A 432 -12.80 -8.35 3.08
CA GLY A 432 -11.85 -7.77 4.01
C GLY A 432 -11.51 -6.35 3.59
N TRP A 433 -11.42 -5.44 4.54
CA TRP A 433 -11.03 -4.05 4.29
C TRP A 433 -10.12 -3.54 5.39
N ILE A 434 -9.09 -2.81 4.98
CA ILE A 434 -8.18 -2.05 5.83
C ILE A 434 -8.23 -0.60 5.38
N GLY A 435 -8.39 0.32 6.32
CA GLY A 435 -8.25 1.75 6.10
C GLY A 435 -7.49 2.43 7.23
N SER A 436 -6.85 3.55 6.92
CA SER A 436 -6.12 4.36 7.91
C SER A 436 -6.58 5.80 7.90
N VAL A 437 -6.60 6.45 9.07
CA VAL A 437 -6.82 7.89 9.22
C VAL A 437 -5.56 8.50 9.82
N GLY A 438 -4.92 9.40 9.07
CA GLY A 438 -3.60 9.92 9.41
C GLY A 438 -2.56 8.80 9.56
N ASN A 439 -1.54 9.06 10.39
CA ASN A 439 -0.42 8.13 10.57
C ASN A 439 -0.58 7.15 11.73
N SER A 440 -1.60 7.33 12.56
CA SER A 440 -1.72 6.64 13.85
C SER A 440 -2.99 5.82 14.05
N HIS A 441 -3.99 5.93 13.16
CA HIS A 441 -5.26 5.21 13.30
C HIS A 441 -5.45 4.26 12.12
N ARG A 442 -5.81 3.02 12.42
CA ARG A 442 -6.05 1.98 11.41
C ARG A 442 -7.24 1.13 11.81
N PHE A 443 -8.02 0.73 10.82
CA PHE A 443 -9.24 -0.05 10.96
C PHE A 443 -9.11 -1.30 10.09
N VAL A 444 -9.48 -2.45 10.63
CA VAL A 444 -9.48 -3.73 9.92
C VAL A 444 -10.86 -4.34 10.08
N THR A 445 -11.49 -4.71 8.98
CA THR A 445 -12.81 -5.35 8.98
C THR A 445 -12.76 -6.61 8.13
N ARG A 446 -13.48 -7.65 8.57
CA ARG A 446 -13.58 -8.93 7.86
C ARG A 446 -15.01 -9.44 7.92
N ALA A 447 -15.45 -10.11 6.87
CA ALA A 447 -16.68 -10.88 6.84
C ALA A 447 -16.45 -12.18 6.04
N ASP A 448 -16.96 -13.32 6.51
CA ASP A 448 -16.90 -14.61 5.83
C ASP A 448 -18.28 -15.28 5.97
N ALA A 449 -18.88 -15.69 4.85
CA ALA A 449 -20.18 -16.34 4.84
C ALA A 449 -20.17 -17.52 3.88
N GLY A 450 -20.86 -18.59 4.22
CA GLY A 450 -20.92 -19.80 3.42
C GLY A 450 -22.20 -20.59 3.61
N ALA A 451 -22.58 -21.33 2.57
CA ALA A 451 -23.78 -22.17 2.55
C ALA A 451 -23.55 -23.42 1.69
N VAL A 452 -24.01 -24.57 2.18
CA VAL A 452 -24.17 -25.81 1.40
C VAL A 452 -25.66 -26.14 1.26
N ILE A 453 -26.13 -26.10 0.02
CA ILE A 453 -27.53 -26.22 -0.35
C ILE A 453 -27.74 -27.53 -1.10
N GLY A 454 -28.82 -28.25 -0.79
CA GLY A 454 -29.22 -29.47 -1.51
C GLY A 454 -28.66 -30.80 -0.98
N ALA A 455 -27.78 -30.77 0.03
CA ALA A 455 -27.33 -31.97 0.77
C ALA A 455 -27.70 -31.88 2.25
N ALA A 456 -27.97 -33.04 2.86
CA ALA A 456 -27.98 -33.20 4.30
C ALA A 456 -26.54 -33.13 4.84
N ILE A 457 -26.35 -32.85 6.14
CA ILE A 457 -24.99 -32.65 6.67
C ILE A 457 -24.22 -33.98 6.76
N GLU A 458 -24.95 -35.07 6.95
CA GLU A 458 -24.49 -36.46 7.00
C GLU A 458 -23.86 -36.90 5.67
N ASP A 459 -24.38 -36.36 4.56
CA ASP A 459 -23.86 -36.63 3.21
C ASP A 459 -22.62 -35.80 2.87
N LEU A 460 -22.27 -34.82 3.71
CA LEU A 460 -21.12 -33.95 3.50
C LEU A 460 -19.93 -34.46 4.29
N PRO A 461 -18.76 -34.66 3.68
CA PRO A 461 -17.56 -34.93 4.45
C PRO A 461 -17.14 -33.69 5.28
N PRO A 462 -16.52 -33.87 6.47
CA PRO A 462 -16.17 -32.76 7.36
C PRO A 462 -15.40 -31.62 6.71
N SER A 463 -14.50 -31.87 5.75
CA SER A 463 -13.75 -30.80 5.07
C SER A 463 -14.62 -29.84 4.22
N LEU A 464 -15.84 -30.27 3.86
CA LEU A 464 -16.81 -29.44 3.12
C LEU A 464 -17.80 -28.70 4.02
N ARG A 465 -17.88 -29.07 5.30
CA ARG A 465 -18.72 -28.41 6.31
C ARG A 465 -18.06 -27.10 6.76
N PHE A 466 -18.85 -26.25 7.40
CA PHE A 466 -18.37 -24.98 7.93
C PHE A 466 -18.21 -25.02 9.45
N PHE A 467 -17.16 -24.36 9.92
CA PHE A 467 -16.85 -24.20 11.34
C PHE A 467 -16.50 -22.74 11.65
N ALA A 468 -16.81 -22.30 12.87
CA ALA A 468 -16.44 -20.99 13.38
C ALA A 468 -15.56 -21.08 14.64
N GLY A 469 -14.80 -20.03 14.92
CA GLY A 469 -13.85 -19.98 16.04
C GLY A 469 -12.37 -19.97 15.64
N GLY A 470 -11.55 -19.28 16.42
CA GLY A 470 -10.10 -19.12 16.22
C GLY A 470 -9.67 -17.75 15.67
N ASP A 471 -8.36 -17.57 15.52
CA ASP A 471 -7.62 -16.29 15.38
C ASP A 471 -8.07 -15.38 14.22
N ASN A 472 -8.60 -15.96 13.13
CA ASN A 472 -9.03 -15.23 11.93
C ASN A 472 -10.53 -15.42 11.62
N ASN A 473 -11.31 -15.88 12.60
CA ASN A 473 -12.72 -16.20 12.43
C ASN A 473 -13.56 -15.58 13.57
N LEU A 474 -13.42 -16.08 14.79
CA LEU A 474 -14.13 -15.62 15.98
C LEU A 474 -13.22 -15.80 17.20
N ARG A 475 -12.48 -14.75 17.57
CA ARG A 475 -11.52 -14.78 18.69
C ARG A 475 -12.25 -14.87 20.03
N GLY A 476 -11.58 -15.48 21.02
CA GLY A 476 -12.22 -15.85 22.29
C GLY A 476 -12.94 -17.20 22.26
N TYR A 477 -13.11 -17.80 21.08
CA TYR A 477 -13.60 -19.17 20.89
C TYR A 477 -12.49 -20.06 20.35
N GLY A 478 -12.63 -21.38 20.54
CA GLY A 478 -11.61 -22.31 20.11
C GLY A 478 -11.53 -22.46 18.59
N TYR A 479 -10.40 -22.94 18.07
CA TYR A 479 -10.23 -23.12 16.63
C TYR A 479 -11.27 -24.13 16.13
N GLU A 480 -12.13 -23.69 15.19
CA GLU A 480 -13.21 -24.50 14.61
C GLU A 480 -14.12 -25.19 15.64
N SER A 481 -14.29 -24.58 16.82
CA SER A 481 -15.06 -25.16 17.93
C SER A 481 -16.58 -24.97 17.82
N LEU A 482 -17.07 -24.27 16.80
CA LEU A 482 -18.50 -23.98 16.59
C LEU A 482 -18.98 -24.51 15.22
N PRO A 483 -20.21 -25.06 15.10
CA PRO A 483 -21.16 -25.29 16.20
C PRO A 483 -20.63 -26.30 17.22
N LEU A 484 -21.10 -26.18 18.46
CA LEU A 484 -20.90 -27.23 19.46
C LEU A 484 -21.65 -28.48 18.99
N GLN A 485 -21.14 -29.66 19.38
CA GLN A 485 -21.78 -30.94 19.11
C GLN A 485 -23.28 -30.88 19.43
N ASP A 486 -24.11 -31.32 18.49
CA ASP A 486 -25.52 -31.58 18.77
C ASP A 486 -25.61 -32.96 19.45
N GLU A 487 -26.13 -33.03 20.67
CA GLU A 487 -26.28 -34.28 21.42
C GLU A 487 -27.22 -35.30 20.72
N SER A 488 -27.97 -34.86 19.70
CA SER A 488 -28.92 -35.68 18.95
C SER A 488 -28.41 -36.16 17.58
N THR A 489 -27.29 -35.63 17.08
CA THR A 489 -26.71 -36.03 15.79
C THR A 489 -25.24 -36.38 15.96
N ASP A 490 -24.83 -37.60 15.57
CA ASP A 490 -23.43 -38.04 15.51
C ASP A 490 -22.66 -37.34 14.35
N VAL A 491 -22.76 -36.01 14.22
CA VAL A 491 -22.16 -35.23 13.12
C VAL A 491 -21.65 -33.87 13.64
N VAL A 492 -20.46 -33.47 13.20
CA VAL A 492 -19.85 -32.17 13.55
C VAL A 492 -19.88 -31.17 12.40
N GLY A 493 -19.99 -29.88 12.73
CA GLY A 493 -19.95 -28.77 11.76
C GLY A 493 -21.32 -28.24 11.35
N GLY A 494 -21.32 -27.21 10.51
CA GLY A 494 -22.53 -26.56 9.99
C GLY A 494 -22.64 -26.62 8.47
N ARG A 495 -23.87 -26.59 7.96
CA ARG A 495 -24.15 -26.37 6.53
C ARG A 495 -24.02 -24.91 6.13
N TYR A 496 -24.12 -24.01 7.10
CA TYR A 496 -24.06 -22.58 6.92
C TYR A 496 -23.10 -21.96 7.92
N MET A 497 -22.51 -20.84 7.56
CA MET A 497 -21.66 -20.04 8.44
C MET A 497 -21.74 -18.56 8.05
N ALA A 498 -21.65 -17.71 9.06
CA ALA A 498 -21.49 -16.27 8.88
C ALA A 498 -20.65 -15.72 10.03
N THR A 499 -19.58 -15.01 9.72
CA THR A 499 -18.68 -14.38 10.68
C THR A 499 -18.35 -12.96 10.22
N ALA A 500 -18.18 -12.06 11.17
CA ALA A 500 -17.82 -10.67 10.97
C ALA A 500 -16.87 -10.21 12.08
N SER A 501 -15.94 -9.33 11.75
CA SER A 501 -14.95 -8.80 12.69
C SER A 501 -14.67 -7.34 12.38
N VAL A 502 -14.59 -6.52 13.42
CA VAL A 502 -14.14 -5.13 13.37
C VAL A 502 -13.02 -4.96 14.38
N GLU A 503 -11.90 -4.40 13.93
CA GLU A 503 -10.72 -4.14 14.74
C GLU A 503 -10.23 -2.71 14.52
N TYR A 504 -9.97 -2.01 15.62
CA TYR A 504 -9.34 -0.71 15.64
C TYR A 504 -7.92 -0.83 16.17
N GLN A 505 -6.98 -0.18 15.50
CA GLN A 505 -5.56 -0.17 15.84
C GLN A 505 -5.05 1.26 15.99
N TYR A 506 -4.37 1.53 17.11
CA TYR A 506 -3.76 2.82 17.42
C TYR A 506 -2.24 2.69 17.54
N ARG A 507 -1.51 3.52 16.79
CA ARG A 507 -0.05 3.58 16.83
C ARG A 507 0.42 4.30 18.08
N VAL A 508 1.08 3.59 18.97
CA VAL A 508 1.60 4.18 20.22
C VAL A 508 2.96 4.80 19.98
N ARG A 509 3.90 4.04 19.41
CA ARG A 509 5.27 4.51 19.14
C ARG A 509 5.95 3.63 18.10
N GLY A 510 6.65 4.26 17.16
CA GLY A 510 7.46 3.53 16.18
C GLY A 510 6.62 2.48 15.46
N ASN A 511 6.97 1.20 15.56
CA ASN A 511 6.27 0.11 14.87
C ASN A 511 5.24 -0.62 15.76
N TRP A 512 4.93 -0.08 16.94
CA TRP A 512 4.03 -0.71 17.91
C TRP A 512 2.63 -0.09 17.88
N TRP A 513 1.63 -0.98 17.84
CA TRP A 513 0.22 -0.60 17.85
C TRP A 513 -0.53 -1.38 18.93
N LEU A 514 -1.51 -0.71 19.53
CA LEU A 514 -2.54 -1.36 20.34
C LEU A 514 -3.75 -1.63 19.47
N ALA A 515 -4.39 -2.77 19.66
CA ALA A 515 -5.59 -3.19 18.94
C ALA A 515 -6.73 -3.45 19.92
N GLY A 516 -7.96 -3.13 19.51
CA GLY A 516 -9.19 -3.57 20.15
C GLY A 516 -10.13 -4.12 19.09
N PHE A 517 -10.78 -5.25 19.37
CA PHE A 517 -11.60 -5.93 18.38
C PHE A 517 -12.93 -6.44 18.94
N PHE A 518 -13.90 -6.56 18.04
CA PHE A 518 -15.19 -7.20 18.23
C PHE A 518 -15.44 -8.15 17.07
N ASP A 519 -15.69 -9.42 17.40
CA ASP A 519 -15.98 -10.49 16.47
C ASP A 519 -17.40 -11.02 16.74
N TYR A 520 -18.13 -11.37 15.68
CA TYR A 520 -19.49 -11.86 15.74
C TYR A 520 -19.69 -12.96 14.71
N GLY A 521 -20.14 -14.14 15.10
CA GLY A 521 -20.30 -15.21 14.13
C GLY A 521 -20.99 -16.47 14.63
N SER A 522 -21.36 -17.33 13.68
CA SER A 522 -21.98 -18.62 13.90
C SER A 522 -21.66 -19.57 12.76
N ALA A 523 -21.74 -20.86 13.05
CA ALA A 523 -21.89 -21.92 12.07
C ALA A 523 -23.05 -22.81 12.55
N TRP A 524 -23.93 -23.22 11.64
CA TRP A 524 -25.20 -23.87 11.99
C TRP A 524 -25.72 -24.82 10.92
N GLN A 525 -26.69 -25.66 11.31
CA GLN A 525 -27.44 -26.54 10.42
C GLN A 525 -28.81 -25.92 10.08
N ASP A 526 -29.67 -25.74 11.08
CA ASP A 526 -31.03 -25.21 10.88
C ASP A 526 -31.18 -23.75 11.29
N LYS A 527 -30.95 -23.46 12.58
CA LYS A 527 -31.09 -22.11 13.15
C LYS A 527 -29.74 -21.57 13.60
N PRO A 528 -29.39 -20.33 13.23
CA PRO A 528 -28.13 -19.73 13.65
C PRO A 528 -28.16 -19.37 15.12
N GLU A 529 -27.09 -19.71 15.84
CA GLU A 529 -26.83 -19.19 17.18
C GLU A 529 -25.55 -18.36 17.14
N PHE A 530 -25.70 -17.04 17.07
CA PHE A 530 -24.55 -16.13 16.97
C PHE A 530 -23.86 -15.93 18.31
N LYS A 531 -22.53 -15.97 18.26
CA LYS A 531 -21.62 -15.81 19.38
C LYS A 531 -20.77 -14.55 19.18
N ARG A 532 -20.38 -13.91 20.28
CA ARG A 532 -19.61 -12.66 20.29
C ARG A 532 -18.28 -12.84 20.99
N GLY A 533 -17.21 -12.40 20.33
CA GLY A 533 -15.87 -12.33 20.88
C GLY A 533 -15.40 -10.88 21.00
N VAL A 534 -14.76 -10.53 22.10
CA VAL A 534 -14.14 -9.20 22.27
C VAL A 534 -12.73 -9.34 22.79
N GLY A 535 -11.87 -8.38 22.50
CA GLY A 535 -10.53 -8.44 23.05
C GLY A 535 -9.65 -7.26 22.72
N LEU A 536 -8.43 -7.35 23.26
CA LEU A 536 -7.36 -6.39 23.06
C LEU A 536 -6.14 -7.12 22.51
N GLY A 537 -5.28 -6.39 21.82
CA GLY A 537 -4.08 -6.97 21.25
C GLY A 537 -2.94 -5.97 21.06
N VAL A 538 -1.77 -6.51 20.77
CA VAL A 538 -0.58 -5.76 20.38
C VAL A 538 -0.22 -6.14 18.94
N ARG A 539 0.16 -5.15 18.14
CA ARG A 539 0.73 -5.36 16.81
C ARG A 539 2.14 -4.80 16.77
N TRP A 540 3.05 -5.56 16.19
CA TRP A 540 4.38 -5.07 15.85
C TRP A 540 4.58 -5.17 14.34
N ALA A 541 4.76 -4.02 13.69
CA ALA A 541 5.15 -3.94 12.29
C ALA A 541 6.63 -4.32 12.14
N SER A 542 6.91 -5.62 12.13
CA SER A 542 8.28 -6.13 11.99
C SER A 542 8.72 -6.03 10.52
N PRO A 543 10.04 -6.09 10.24
CA PRO A 543 10.56 -6.10 8.86
C PRO A 543 10.03 -7.24 7.99
N VAL A 544 9.58 -8.34 8.61
CA VAL A 544 9.09 -9.54 7.93
C VAL A 544 7.55 -9.63 7.89
N GLY A 545 6.84 -8.60 8.35
CA GLY A 545 5.36 -8.55 8.39
C GLY A 545 4.79 -8.26 9.79
N PRO A 546 3.47 -8.05 9.90
CA PRO A 546 2.84 -7.75 11.18
C PRO A 546 2.81 -8.99 12.09
N VAL A 547 3.33 -8.82 13.31
CA VAL A 547 3.20 -9.77 14.42
C VAL A 547 1.99 -9.36 15.26
N ARG A 548 1.12 -10.31 15.55
CA ARG A 548 -0.13 -10.10 16.30
C ARG A 548 -0.12 -10.95 17.56
N LEU A 549 -0.38 -10.32 18.70
CA LEU A 549 -0.67 -10.98 19.96
C LEU A 549 -2.05 -10.49 20.43
N ASP A 550 -3.03 -11.38 20.48
CA ASP A 550 -4.41 -11.07 20.84
C ASP A 550 -4.84 -11.82 22.11
N PHE A 551 -5.60 -11.11 22.93
CA PHE A 551 -6.24 -11.60 24.14
C PHE A 551 -7.75 -11.48 23.95
N GLY A 552 -8.38 -12.59 23.56
CA GLY A 552 -9.81 -12.66 23.24
C GLY A 552 -10.63 -13.24 24.39
N TYR A 553 -11.87 -12.77 24.52
CA TYR A 553 -12.86 -13.24 25.48
C TYR A 553 -14.19 -13.53 24.78
N GLY A 554 -14.67 -14.78 24.87
CA GLY A 554 -15.99 -15.17 24.37
C GLY A 554 -17.10 -14.73 25.33
N LEU A 555 -17.94 -13.79 24.91
CA LEU A 555 -19.02 -13.25 25.76
C LEU A 555 -20.15 -14.26 25.99
N ASP A 556 -20.32 -15.18 25.07
CA ASP A 556 -21.41 -16.17 25.08
C ASP A 556 -20.88 -17.60 25.34
N SER A 557 -19.67 -17.72 25.89
CA SER A 557 -19.11 -19.01 26.37
C SER A 557 -19.36 -19.14 27.87
N GLY A 558 -20.11 -20.16 28.29
CA GLY A 558 -20.32 -20.47 29.71
C GLY A 558 -19.00 -20.62 30.49
N GLU A 559 -19.03 -20.33 31.79
CA GLU A 559 -17.85 -19.96 32.60
C GLU A 559 -16.60 -20.88 32.52
N ARG A 560 -15.44 -20.23 32.68
CA ARG A 560 -14.03 -20.68 32.82
C ARG A 560 -13.16 -20.96 31.59
N LYS A 561 -13.69 -21.12 30.37
CA LYS A 561 -12.86 -21.30 29.14
C LYS A 561 -12.92 -20.14 28.13
N ALA A 562 -13.49 -19.01 28.53
CA ALA A 562 -13.77 -17.86 27.67
C ALA A 562 -12.53 -17.07 27.20
N PHE A 563 -11.43 -17.12 27.95
CA PHE A 563 -10.22 -16.36 27.63
C PHE A 563 -9.26 -17.14 26.74
N LYS A 564 -8.77 -16.51 25.67
CA LYS A 564 -7.90 -17.10 24.66
C LYS A 564 -6.74 -16.19 24.30
N ILE A 565 -5.55 -16.79 24.16
CA ILE A 565 -4.37 -16.10 23.65
C ILE A 565 -4.06 -16.61 22.25
N HIS A 566 -3.93 -15.67 21.32
CA HIS A 566 -3.71 -15.92 19.91
C HIS A 566 -2.40 -15.24 19.48
N PHE A 567 -1.53 -15.95 18.78
CA PHE A 567 -0.30 -15.38 18.22
C PHE A 567 -0.20 -15.72 16.72
N ALA A 568 -0.06 -14.68 15.90
CA ALA A 568 0.01 -14.84 14.46
C ALA A 568 1.08 -13.93 13.86
N LEU A 569 1.82 -14.48 12.90
CA LEU A 569 2.70 -13.73 12.01
C LEU A 569 2.15 -13.82 10.59
N GLY A 570 2.07 -12.70 9.90
CA GLY A 570 1.68 -12.64 8.49
C GLY A 570 0.46 -11.75 8.23
N PRO A 571 -0.05 -11.74 7.00
CA PRO A 571 -1.01 -10.76 6.53
C PRO A 571 -2.33 -10.82 7.30
N GLU A 572 -3.04 -9.68 7.30
CA GLU A 572 -4.29 -9.51 8.02
C GLU A 572 -5.54 -9.81 7.19
N LEU A 573 -5.49 -9.83 5.85
CA LEU A 573 -6.66 -10.08 4.99
C LEU A 573 -6.56 -11.37 4.16
#